data_AF-A0A9X0BW14-F1
#
_entry.id   AF-A0A9X0BW14-F1
#
_cell.length_a   1.000
_cell.length_b   1.000
_cell.length_c   1.000
_cell.angle_alpha   90.00
_cell.angle_beta   90.00
_cell.angle_gamma   90.00
#
_symmetry.space_group_name_H-M   'P 1'
#
loop_
_entity.id
_entity.type
_entity.pdbx_description
1 polymer ?
#
loop_
_entity_poly.entity_id
_entity_poly.type
_entity_poly.pdbx_seq_one_letter_code
_entity_poly.pdbx_strand_id
1 'polypeptide(L)'
;MDLAVPLDTSISINGFRLGYAEGLLAHPDHPVEVQGYVGLFTWLVVQYDDIVGRNNGMVKDAMLFHQRLFRGECQPNVLLEAIATLLKEANSHFDPVLANMLQISVLKFLTSNLLERHRGFQDMKMTRAGGKFPGFYRDMSGMSIAYALFCYPKEQYPDIGAFLEALPDMAQFIDISNDILSFYKEELDGENRNFLHNRALCSGKSVISTLEEVKRETIESANRVSKILEGREEYKKSWDDSVRGYMAMHTTNPRYKLKDLGLGEEHPLGPFEHKISQFYDELKVKD
;
A
#
# COMPACT_ATOMS: atom_id res chain seq x y z
N MET A 1 -20.48 8.16 -5.31
CA MET A 1 -19.55 8.98 -6.13
C MET A 1 -19.33 8.22 -7.43
N ASP A 2 -19.66 8.78 -8.59
CA ASP A 2 -19.32 8.17 -9.88
C ASP A 2 -17.84 8.42 -10.16
N LEU A 3 -17.01 7.44 -9.80
CA LEU A 3 -15.59 7.43 -10.13
C LEU A 3 -15.46 7.03 -11.60
N ALA A 4 -15.36 8.00 -12.51
CA ALA A 4 -15.20 7.79 -13.95
C ALA A 4 -13.79 7.27 -14.34
N VAL A 5 -13.15 6.47 -13.48
CA VAL A 5 -11.84 5.87 -13.71
C VAL A 5 -12.03 4.64 -14.61
N PRO A 6 -11.30 4.51 -15.73
CA PRO A 6 -11.46 3.39 -16.65
C PRO A 6 -11.27 2.04 -15.94
N LEU A 7 -12.35 1.26 -15.86
CA LEU A 7 -12.35 -0.01 -15.13
C LEU A 7 -11.80 -1.18 -15.95
N ASP A 8 -11.70 -1.03 -17.26
CA ASP A 8 -11.55 -2.13 -18.22
C ASP A 8 -10.11 -2.44 -18.65
N THR A 9 -9.14 -1.81 -18.00
CA THR A 9 -7.72 -2.09 -18.22
C THR A 9 -7.26 -3.27 -17.37
N SER A 10 -6.26 -4.03 -17.84
CA SER A 10 -5.66 -5.11 -17.04
C SER A 10 -5.06 -4.60 -15.73
N ILE A 11 -4.52 -3.37 -15.74
CA ILE A 11 -3.98 -2.68 -14.56
C ILE A 11 -5.12 -2.43 -13.54
N SER A 12 -6.26 -1.92 -14.00
CA SER A 12 -7.43 -1.70 -13.15
C SER A 12 -7.93 -2.99 -12.51
N ILE A 13 -8.03 -4.09 -13.29
CA ILE A 13 -8.50 -5.38 -12.79
C ILE A 13 -7.54 -5.95 -11.72
N ASN A 14 -6.23 -5.87 -11.95
CA ASN A 14 -5.23 -6.32 -10.98
C ASN A 14 -5.27 -5.48 -9.70
N GLY A 15 -5.38 -4.16 -9.83
CA GLY A 15 -5.53 -3.25 -8.70
C GLY A 15 -6.84 -3.50 -7.94
N PHE A 16 -7.92 -3.88 -8.62
CA PHE A 16 -9.22 -4.12 -7.98
C PHE A 16 -9.15 -5.33 -7.05
N ARG A 17 -8.43 -6.40 -7.43
CA ARG A 17 -8.21 -7.56 -6.53
C ARG A 17 -7.47 -7.15 -5.26
N LEU A 18 -6.42 -6.34 -5.40
CA LEU A 18 -5.66 -5.81 -4.27
C LEU A 18 -6.55 -4.93 -3.38
N GLY A 19 -7.31 -4.01 -3.98
CA GLY A 19 -8.24 -3.17 -3.25
C GLY A 19 -9.30 -3.98 -2.51
N TYR A 20 -9.91 -4.96 -3.17
CA TYR A 20 -10.88 -5.85 -2.53
C TYR A 20 -10.28 -6.63 -1.36
N ALA A 21 -9.08 -7.20 -1.54
CA ALA A 21 -8.40 -7.95 -0.49
C ALA A 21 -8.08 -7.07 0.73
N GLU A 22 -7.51 -5.88 0.51
CA GLU A 22 -7.22 -4.94 1.60
C GLU A 22 -8.51 -4.43 2.27
N GLY A 23 -9.51 -4.04 1.49
CA GLY A 23 -10.76 -3.50 2.04
C GLY A 23 -11.57 -4.52 2.83
N LEU A 24 -11.69 -5.76 2.34
CA LEU A 24 -12.59 -6.76 2.93
C LEU A 24 -11.86 -7.82 3.78
N LEU A 25 -10.73 -8.35 3.31
CA LEU A 25 -10.04 -9.43 4.01
C LEU A 25 -9.24 -8.90 5.21
N ALA A 26 -8.64 -7.70 5.10
CA ALA A 26 -7.88 -7.10 6.20
C ALA A 26 -8.78 -6.40 7.22
N HIS A 27 -10.01 -6.06 6.86
CA HIS A 27 -10.91 -5.30 7.72
C HIS A 27 -12.32 -5.90 7.82
N PRO A 28 -12.46 -7.19 8.16
CA PRO A 28 -13.73 -7.92 8.08
C PRO A 28 -14.84 -7.35 8.97
N ASP A 29 -14.48 -6.70 10.09
CA ASP A 29 -15.42 -6.16 11.07
C ASP A 29 -15.66 -4.64 10.93
N HIS A 30 -15.03 -3.98 9.96
CA HIS A 30 -15.24 -2.55 9.73
C HIS A 30 -16.59 -2.29 9.03
N PRO A 31 -17.18 -1.09 9.20
CA PRO A 31 -18.33 -0.67 8.40
C PRO A 31 -18.06 -0.80 6.91
N VAL A 32 -19.08 -1.15 6.14
CA VAL A 32 -18.97 -1.36 4.68
C VAL A 32 -18.44 -0.11 3.99
N GLU A 33 -18.80 1.08 4.47
CA GLU A 33 -18.31 2.36 3.97
C GLU A 33 -16.80 2.49 4.14
N VAL A 34 -16.25 2.05 5.27
CA VAL A 34 -14.80 2.07 5.54
C VAL A 34 -14.09 1.00 4.71
N GLN A 35 -14.63 -0.21 4.62
CA GLN A 35 -14.10 -1.27 3.75
C GLN A 35 -14.04 -0.80 2.29
N GLY A 36 -15.11 -0.14 1.83
CA GLY A 36 -15.19 0.48 0.51
C GLY A 36 -14.17 1.60 0.32
N TYR A 37 -14.01 2.47 1.32
CA TYR A 37 -12.98 3.52 1.31
C TYR A 37 -11.57 2.93 1.17
N VAL A 38 -11.20 1.94 1.99
CA VAL A 38 -9.88 1.28 1.94
C VAL A 38 -9.68 0.57 0.62
N GLY A 39 -10.68 -0.16 0.13
CA GLY A 39 -10.57 -0.89 -1.13
C GLY A 39 -10.43 0.03 -2.35
N LEU A 40 -11.22 1.10 -2.42
CA LEU A 40 -11.09 2.12 -3.46
C LEU A 40 -9.75 2.84 -3.37
N PHE A 41 -9.32 3.19 -2.17
CA PHE A 41 -8.03 3.81 -1.92
C PHE A 41 -6.89 2.97 -2.50
N THR A 42 -6.79 1.70 -2.07
CA THR A 42 -5.75 0.76 -2.49
C THR A 42 -5.78 0.55 -4.00
N TRP A 43 -6.97 0.39 -4.58
CA TRP A 43 -7.14 0.24 -6.02
C TRP A 43 -6.57 1.43 -6.81
N LEU A 44 -6.88 2.66 -6.40
CA LEU A 44 -6.44 3.86 -7.10
C LEU A 44 -4.94 4.12 -6.97
N VAL A 45 -4.35 3.90 -5.78
CA VAL A 45 -2.90 4.13 -5.57
C VAL A 45 -2.04 3.10 -6.30
N VAL A 46 -2.50 1.84 -6.43
CA VAL A 46 -1.83 0.83 -7.26
C VAL A 46 -1.84 1.23 -8.73
N GLN A 47 -2.98 1.73 -9.24
CA GLN A 47 -3.04 2.23 -10.61
C GLN A 47 -2.10 3.42 -10.82
N TYR A 48 -2.02 4.33 -9.85
CA TYR A 48 -1.09 5.46 -9.92
C TYR A 48 0.37 4.97 -10.00
N ASP A 49 0.76 3.99 -9.18
CA ASP A 49 2.11 3.39 -9.21
C ASP A 49 2.47 2.82 -10.59
N ASP A 50 1.56 2.05 -11.17
CA ASP A 50 1.77 1.45 -12.49
C ASP A 50 1.74 2.50 -13.61
N ILE A 51 0.87 3.51 -13.56
CA ILE A 51 0.73 4.51 -14.64
C ILE A 51 1.83 5.58 -14.58
N VAL A 52 2.15 6.08 -13.40
CA VAL A 52 3.10 7.18 -13.20
C VAL A 52 4.49 6.64 -12.87
N GLY A 53 4.61 5.69 -11.94
CA GLY A 53 5.90 5.10 -11.57
C GLY A 53 6.52 4.29 -12.70
N ARG A 54 5.72 3.43 -13.35
CA ARG A 54 6.24 2.47 -14.35
C ARG A 54 6.04 2.91 -15.80
N ASN A 55 4.99 3.67 -16.11
CA ASN A 55 4.68 4.12 -17.47
C ASN A 55 4.92 5.64 -17.65
N ASN A 56 4.93 6.13 -18.89
CA ASN A 56 5.07 7.57 -19.18
C ASN A 56 3.72 8.33 -19.13
N GLY A 57 2.67 7.71 -18.58
CA GLY A 57 1.32 8.27 -18.53
C GLY A 57 1.17 9.28 -17.39
N MET A 58 0.36 10.32 -17.61
CA MET A 58 -0.09 11.27 -16.58
C MET A 58 1.00 12.06 -15.81
N VAL A 59 2.29 11.89 -16.10
CA VAL A 59 3.40 12.47 -15.34
C VAL A 59 3.28 13.99 -15.17
N LYS A 60 2.90 14.71 -16.23
CA LYS A 60 2.74 16.18 -16.17
C LYS A 60 1.66 16.61 -15.18
N ASP A 61 0.53 15.91 -15.14
CA ASP A 61 -0.54 16.20 -14.19
C ASP A 61 -0.19 15.76 -12.77
N ALA A 62 0.47 14.61 -12.63
CA ALA A 62 0.98 14.13 -11.35
C ALA A 62 1.96 15.12 -10.71
N MET A 63 2.85 15.74 -11.49
CA MET A 63 3.77 16.79 -11.00
C MET A 63 3.04 18.01 -10.42
N LEU A 64 1.85 18.33 -10.92
CA LEU A 64 1.05 19.47 -10.47
C LEU A 64 0.03 19.10 -9.39
N PHE A 65 -0.08 17.82 -9.03
CA PHE A 65 -1.09 17.30 -8.11
C PHE A 65 -1.10 18.05 -6.77
N HIS A 66 0.05 18.12 -6.10
CA HIS A 66 0.16 18.75 -4.79
C HIS A 66 -0.16 20.25 -4.86
N GLN A 67 0.37 20.94 -5.88
CA GLN A 67 0.13 22.36 -6.08
C GLN A 67 -1.38 22.67 -6.23
N ARG A 68 -2.07 21.88 -7.06
CA ARG A 68 -3.52 22.00 -7.27
C ARG A 68 -4.29 21.69 -5.99
N LEU A 69 -3.94 20.60 -5.32
CA LEU A 69 -4.57 20.17 -4.06
C LEU A 69 -4.51 21.28 -3.00
N PHE A 70 -3.34 21.86 -2.76
CA PHE A 70 -3.17 22.92 -1.75
C PHE A 70 -3.81 24.27 -2.14
N ARG A 71 -4.10 24.47 -3.43
CA ARG A 71 -4.87 25.64 -3.91
C ARG A 71 -6.38 25.40 -3.92
N GLY A 72 -6.83 24.18 -3.62
CA GLY A 72 -8.23 23.79 -3.76
C GLY A 72 -8.70 23.67 -5.22
N GLU A 73 -7.77 23.52 -6.17
CA GLU A 73 -8.08 23.33 -7.58
C GLU A 73 -8.42 21.86 -7.87
N CYS A 74 -9.33 21.61 -8.81
CA CYS A 74 -9.63 20.26 -9.28
C CYS A 74 -8.44 19.68 -10.06
N GLN A 75 -8.28 18.36 -10.00
CA GLN A 75 -7.36 17.62 -10.85
C GLN A 75 -8.03 17.38 -12.22
N PRO A 76 -7.38 17.75 -13.34
CA PRO A 76 -7.93 17.51 -14.68
C PRO A 76 -8.08 16.03 -15.02
N ASN A 77 -7.27 15.18 -14.41
CA ASN A 77 -7.29 13.75 -14.62
C ASN A 77 -8.22 13.06 -13.59
N VAL A 78 -9.10 12.18 -14.06
CA VAL A 78 -10.12 11.51 -13.25
C VAL A 78 -9.55 10.64 -12.13
N LEU A 79 -8.44 9.93 -12.35
CA LEU A 79 -7.76 9.11 -11.33
C LEU A 79 -7.16 10.00 -10.25
N LEU A 80 -6.52 11.10 -10.65
CA LEU A 80 -5.98 12.07 -9.69
C LEU A 80 -7.10 12.75 -8.90
N GLU A 81 -8.23 13.11 -9.53
CA GLU A 81 -9.36 13.71 -8.83
C GLU A 81 -10.01 12.73 -7.84
N ALA A 82 -10.08 11.44 -8.21
CA ALA A 82 -10.51 10.38 -7.32
C ALA A 82 -9.62 10.28 -6.07
N ILE A 83 -8.28 10.26 -6.25
CA ILE A 83 -7.32 10.25 -5.14
C ILE A 83 -7.48 11.52 -4.28
N ALA A 84 -7.60 12.70 -4.90
CA ALA A 84 -7.80 13.96 -4.19
C ALA A 84 -9.10 13.96 -3.37
N THR A 85 -10.15 13.30 -3.86
CA THR A 85 -11.41 13.17 -3.14
C THR A 85 -11.29 12.25 -1.94
N LEU A 86 -10.66 11.07 -2.09
CA LEU A 86 -10.43 10.16 -0.96
C LEU A 86 -9.57 10.80 0.13
N LEU A 87 -8.55 11.58 -0.26
CA LEU A 87 -7.76 12.35 0.71
C LEU A 87 -8.63 13.29 1.56
N LYS A 88 -9.59 13.97 0.94
CA LYS A 88 -10.53 14.85 1.67
C LYS A 88 -11.48 14.04 2.55
N GLU A 89 -11.95 12.90 2.05
CA GLU A 89 -12.88 11.99 2.74
C GLU A 89 -12.27 11.30 3.96
N ALA A 90 -10.94 11.16 4.06
CA ALA A 90 -10.27 10.53 5.21
C ALA A 90 -10.77 11.02 6.58
N ASN A 91 -11.08 12.31 6.73
CA ASN A 91 -11.60 12.91 7.96
C ASN A 91 -13.01 12.41 8.36
N SER A 92 -13.77 11.88 7.40
CA SER A 92 -15.07 11.27 7.66
C SER A 92 -14.93 9.96 8.43
N HIS A 93 -13.85 9.20 8.18
CA HIS A 93 -13.65 7.85 8.71
C HIS A 93 -12.64 7.76 9.86
N PHE A 94 -11.64 8.63 9.87
CA PHE A 94 -10.52 8.60 10.83
C PHE A 94 -10.46 9.87 11.67
N ASP A 95 -9.84 9.79 12.84
CA ASP A 95 -9.58 10.95 13.70
C ASP A 95 -8.90 12.08 12.90
N PRO A 96 -9.25 13.37 13.09
CA PRO A 96 -8.70 14.44 12.25
C PRO A 96 -7.17 14.55 12.26
N VAL A 97 -6.50 14.26 13.38
CA VAL A 97 -5.03 14.30 13.45
C VAL A 97 -4.45 13.09 12.71
N LEU A 98 -5.04 11.91 12.90
CA LEU A 98 -4.59 10.70 12.22
C LEU A 98 -4.91 10.72 10.71
N ALA A 99 -6.02 11.32 10.31
CA ALA A 99 -6.38 11.58 8.92
C ALA A 99 -5.31 12.45 8.24
N ASN A 100 -4.75 13.44 8.93
CA ASN A 100 -3.62 14.21 8.40
C ASN A 100 -2.37 13.34 8.23
N MET A 101 -2.07 12.43 9.18
CA MET A 101 -0.95 11.49 9.03
C MET A 101 -1.13 10.56 7.83
N LEU A 102 -2.34 10.05 7.62
CA LEU A 102 -2.73 9.28 6.45
C LEU A 102 -2.49 10.11 5.18
N GLN A 103 -3.04 11.32 5.09
CA GLN A 103 -2.86 12.19 3.93
C GLN A 103 -1.39 12.44 3.61
N ILE A 104 -0.56 12.73 4.63
CA ILE A 104 0.90 12.90 4.47
C ILE A 104 1.53 11.63 3.89
N SER A 105 1.15 10.46 4.40
CA SER A 105 1.63 9.15 3.93
C SER A 105 1.34 8.95 2.44
N VAL A 106 0.15 9.33 1.97
CA VAL A 106 -0.22 9.25 0.55
C VAL A 106 0.52 10.27 -0.29
N LEU A 107 0.63 11.52 0.18
CA LEU A 107 1.34 12.59 -0.52
C LEU A 107 2.83 12.25 -0.70
N LYS A 108 3.46 11.61 0.31
CA LYS A 108 4.82 11.05 0.20
C LYS A 108 4.91 10.01 -0.92
N PHE A 109 3.96 9.09 -1.00
CA PHE A 109 3.93 8.03 -2.02
C PHE A 109 3.74 8.55 -3.45
N LEU A 110 2.81 9.49 -3.64
CA LEU A 110 2.64 10.12 -4.95
C LEU A 110 3.92 10.86 -5.37
N THR A 111 4.61 11.46 -4.39
CA THR A 111 5.90 12.13 -4.58
C THR A 111 7.03 11.14 -4.87
N SER A 112 7.10 9.98 -4.20
CA SER A 112 8.15 8.98 -4.41
C SER A 112 8.13 8.44 -5.83
N ASN A 113 6.94 8.17 -6.36
CA ASN A 113 6.72 7.78 -7.75
C ASN A 113 7.32 8.79 -8.76
N LEU A 114 7.20 10.09 -8.49
CA LEU A 114 7.85 11.12 -9.31
C LEU A 114 9.36 11.22 -9.05
N LEU A 115 9.78 10.99 -7.81
CA LEU A 115 11.20 10.95 -7.43
C LEU A 115 11.92 9.83 -8.17
N GLU A 116 11.33 8.65 -8.32
CA GLU A 116 11.91 7.55 -9.11
C GLU A 116 12.23 8.00 -10.53
N ARG A 117 11.42 8.87 -11.12
CA ARG A 117 11.63 9.37 -12.49
C ARG A 117 12.64 10.50 -12.57
N HIS A 118 12.97 11.13 -11.44
CA HIS A 118 13.87 12.26 -11.43
C HIS A 118 15.28 11.81 -11.84
N ARG A 119 15.91 12.54 -12.78
CA ARG A 119 17.26 12.19 -13.27
C ARG A 119 18.28 12.04 -12.15
N GLY A 120 18.22 12.93 -11.16
CA GLY A 120 19.09 12.85 -9.99
C GLY A 120 18.92 11.57 -9.17
N PHE A 121 17.73 10.95 -9.16
CA PHE A 121 17.52 9.65 -8.53
C PHE A 121 17.97 8.51 -9.45
N GLN A 122 17.61 8.55 -10.73
CA GLN A 122 18.00 7.54 -11.72
C GLN A 122 19.52 7.40 -11.86
N ASP A 123 20.23 8.52 -11.92
CA ASP A 123 21.68 8.58 -12.06
C ASP A 123 22.41 8.43 -10.71
N MET A 124 21.67 8.34 -9.60
CA MET A 124 22.25 8.27 -8.26
C MET A 124 23.04 6.98 -8.06
N LYS A 125 24.30 7.13 -7.67
CA LYS A 125 25.12 6.02 -7.17
C LYS A 125 25.09 6.01 -5.65
N MET A 126 24.34 5.07 -5.09
CA MET A 126 24.30 4.92 -3.65
C MET A 126 25.65 4.46 -3.11
N THR A 127 26.03 4.99 -1.96
CA THR A 127 27.29 4.66 -1.28
C THR A 127 27.00 3.97 0.05
N ARG A 128 27.99 3.26 0.61
CA ARG A 128 27.89 2.67 1.95
C ARG A 128 27.61 3.69 3.05
N ALA A 129 28.06 4.93 2.87
CA ALA A 129 27.78 6.02 3.81
C ALA A 129 26.29 6.42 3.83
N GLY A 130 25.53 6.07 2.79
CA GLY A 130 24.09 6.34 2.66
C GLY A 130 23.20 5.40 3.47
N GLY A 131 23.67 4.81 4.57
CA GLY A 131 22.97 3.72 5.29
C GLY A 131 21.53 4.02 5.74
N LYS A 132 21.13 5.28 5.88
CA LYS A 132 19.75 5.68 6.22
C LYS A 132 18.82 5.83 5.02
N PHE A 133 19.39 5.96 3.81
CA PHE A 133 18.62 6.20 2.59
C PHE A 133 17.63 5.08 2.27
N PRO A 134 17.96 3.77 2.40
CA PRO A 134 17.00 2.71 2.10
C PRO A 134 15.73 2.82 2.94
N GLY A 135 15.86 3.03 4.26
CA GLY A 135 14.71 3.19 5.16
C GLY A 135 13.92 4.47 4.91
N PHE A 136 14.61 5.59 4.69
CA PHE A 136 13.96 6.86 4.32
C PHE A 136 13.15 6.75 3.04
N TYR A 137 13.73 6.14 2.00
CA TYR A 137 13.05 5.98 0.72
C TYR A 137 11.85 5.03 0.85
N ARG A 138 12.00 3.95 1.61
CA ARG A 138 10.91 2.97 1.85
C ARG A 138 9.72 3.58 2.59
N ASP A 139 9.97 4.42 3.60
CA ASP A 139 8.92 5.20 4.29
C ASP A 139 8.16 6.12 3.31
N MET A 140 8.88 6.73 2.37
CA MET A 140 8.24 7.56 1.35
C MET A 140 7.38 6.73 0.38
N SER A 141 7.87 5.57 -0.07
CA SER A 141 7.24 4.77 -1.12
C SER A 141 6.22 3.73 -0.62
N GLY A 142 5.99 3.63 0.69
CA GLY A 142 5.25 2.52 1.28
C GLY A 142 3.81 2.74 1.69
N MET A 143 3.44 3.99 1.98
CA MET A 143 2.17 4.34 2.60
C MET A 143 1.85 3.59 3.91
N SER A 144 2.84 3.01 4.58
CA SER A 144 2.62 2.09 5.70
C SER A 144 1.85 2.69 6.87
N ILE A 145 2.01 3.99 7.15
CA ILE A 145 1.21 4.69 8.15
C ILE A 145 -0.27 4.73 7.76
N ALA A 146 -0.60 4.94 6.48
CA ALA A 146 -1.99 4.92 6.01
C ALA A 146 -2.62 3.54 6.24
N TYR A 147 -1.92 2.46 5.87
CA TYR A 147 -2.40 1.08 6.08
C TYR A 147 -2.53 0.71 7.56
N ALA A 148 -1.60 1.15 8.42
CA ALA A 148 -1.74 0.96 9.86
C ALA A 148 -2.98 1.68 10.42
N LEU A 149 -3.28 2.88 9.91
CA LEU A 149 -4.46 3.66 10.34
C LEU A 149 -5.79 3.09 9.83
N PHE A 150 -5.80 2.39 8.70
CA PHE A 150 -7.00 1.68 8.23
C PHE A 150 -7.51 0.64 9.25
N CYS A 151 -6.66 0.17 10.15
CA CYS A 151 -7.07 -0.70 11.25
C CYS A 151 -7.96 0.00 12.28
N TYR A 152 -7.99 1.33 12.35
CA TYR A 152 -8.63 2.06 13.46
C TYR A 152 -9.57 3.19 13.02
N PRO A 153 -10.72 2.88 12.38
CA PRO A 153 -11.79 3.86 12.14
C PRO A 153 -12.28 4.49 13.44
N LYS A 154 -12.48 5.81 13.44
CA LYS A 154 -12.72 6.58 14.69
C LYS A 154 -14.01 6.21 15.43
N GLU A 155 -15.02 5.72 14.72
CA GLU A 155 -16.30 5.34 15.33
C GLU A 155 -16.19 4.04 16.14
N GLN A 156 -15.36 3.11 15.67
CA GLN A 156 -15.12 1.83 16.34
C GLN A 156 -13.96 1.92 17.34
N TYR A 157 -12.95 2.74 17.04
CA TYR A 157 -11.69 2.81 17.78
C TYR A 157 -11.36 4.26 18.21
N PRO A 158 -12.19 4.88 19.07
CA PRO A 158 -12.04 6.29 19.44
C PRO A 158 -10.85 6.58 20.37
N ASP A 159 -10.29 5.59 21.07
CA ASP A 159 -9.13 5.78 21.94
C ASP A 159 -7.82 5.64 21.15
N ILE A 160 -7.33 6.78 20.65
CA ILE A 160 -6.05 6.85 19.92
C ILE A 160 -4.88 6.36 20.79
N GLY A 161 -4.93 6.62 22.10
CA GLY A 161 -3.90 6.18 23.05
C GLY A 161 -3.75 4.66 23.12
N ALA A 162 -4.78 3.91 22.69
CA ALA A 162 -4.78 2.46 22.69
C ALA A 162 -3.86 1.85 21.63
N PHE A 163 -3.48 2.57 20.56
CA PHE A 163 -2.64 2.01 19.48
C PHE A 163 -1.52 2.93 18.99
N LEU A 164 -1.53 4.23 19.33
CA LEU A 164 -0.60 5.21 18.79
C LEU A 164 0.87 4.82 18.96
N GLU A 165 1.23 4.26 20.13
CA GLU A 165 2.59 3.79 20.43
C GLU A 165 3.04 2.67 19.47
N ALA A 166 2.11 1.84 19.00
CA ALA A 166 2.39 0.71 18.12
C ALA A 166 2.51 1.09 16.63
N LEU A 167 2.08 2.30 16.23
CA LEU A 167 2.08 2.72 14.82
C LEU A 167 3.43 2.58 14.10
N PRO A 168 4.59 2.95 14.70
CA PRO A 168 5.87 2.79 14.03
C PRO A 168 6.21 1.32 13.74
N ASP A 169 5.91 0.41 14.68
CA ASP A 169 6.16 -1.02 14.51
C ASP A 169 5.15 -1.66 13.53
N MET A 170 3.89 -1.19 13.51
CA MET A 170 2.90 -1.58 12.51
C MET A 170 3.36 -1.17 11.11
N ALA A 171 3.80 0.09 10.97
CA ALA A 171 4.27 0.62 9.69
C ALA A 171 5.50 -0.14 9.18
N GLN A 172 6.47 -0.41 10.07
CA GLN A 172 7.62 -1.25 9.75
C GLN A 172 7.20 -2.67 9.35
N PHE A 173 6.26 -3.28 10.07
CA PHE A 173 5.75 -4.60 9.72
C PHE A 173 5.16 -4.61 8.31
N ILE A 174 4.25 -3.67 8.01
CA ILE A 174 3.57 -3.56 6.71
C ILE A 174 4.61 -3.41 5.59
N ASP A 175 5.52 -2.45 5.72
CA ASP A 175 6.46 -2.17 4.64
C ASP A 175 7.43 -3.33 4.39
N ILE A 176 8.05 -3.83 5.45
CA ILE A 176 9.13 -4.80 5.30
C ILE A 176 8.58 -6.21 5.04
N SER A 177 7.39 -6.57 5.54
CA SER A 177 6.75 -7.83 5.15
C SER A 177 6.39 -7.83 3.66
N ASN A 178 5.99 -6.69 3.08
CA ASN A 178 5.85 -6.57 1.64
C ASN A 178 7.18 -6.86 0.91
N ASP A 179 8.28 -6.23 1.31
CA ASP A 179 9.61 -6.44 0.70
C ASP A 179 10.05 -7.92 0.79
N ILE A 180 9.72 -8.60 1.90
CA ILE A 180 10.03 -10.03 2.09
C ILE A 180 9.18 -10.89 1.16
N LEU A 181 7.87 -10.65 1.10
CA LEU A 181 6.92 -11.44 0.31
C LEU A 181 7.02 -11.14 -1.19
N SER A 182 7.50 -9.95 -1.55
CA SER A 182 7.77 -9.55 -2.92
C SER A 182 9.16 -9.97 -3.40
N PHE A 183 10.09 -10.27 -2.50
CA PHE A 183 11.48 -10.58 -2.83
C PHE A 183 11.62 -11.57 -3.99
N TYR A 184 10.89 -12.68 -3.95
CA TYR A 184 10.98 -13.71 -4.98
C TYR A 184 10.59 -13.20 -6.37
N LYS A 185 9.47 -12.46 -6.50
CA LYS A 185 9.07 -11.89 -7.79
C LYS A 185 10.09 -10.87 -8.29
N GLU A 186 10.68 -10.08 -7.40
CA GLU A 186 11.61 -8.99 -7.73
C GLU A 186 12.95 -9.55 -8.22
N GLU A 187 13.46 -10.61 -7.58
CA GLU A 187 14.64 -11.34 -8.05
C GLU A 187 14.42 -11.91 -9.45
N LEU A 188 13.26 -12.53 -9.70
CA LEU A 188 12.92 -13.06 -11.03
C LEU A 188 12.84 -11.98 -12.11
N ASP A 189 12.37 -10.79 -11.75
CA ASP A 189 12.22 -9.65 -12.66
C ASP A 189 13.53 -8.84 -12.78
N GLY A 190 14.58 -9.20 -12.03
CA GLY A 190 15.88 -8.52 -12.04
C GLY A 190 15.87 -7.15 -11.35
N GLU A 191 14.86 -6.87 -10.52
CA GLU A 191 14.71 -5.61 -9.80
C GLU A 191 15.75 -5.50 -8.67
N ASN A 192 16.72 -4.61 -8.82
CA ASN A 192 17.84 -4.45 -7.87
C ASN A 192 17.89 -3.06 -7.20
N ARG A 193 16.86 -2.23 -7.40
CA ARG A 193 16.71 -0.89 -6.81
C ARG A 193 15.60 -0.85 -5.75
N ASN A 194 15.37 -1.95 -5.07
CA ASN A 194 14.41 -2.08 -3.96
C ASN A 194 15.08 -1.93 -2.58
N PHE A 195 14.29 -1.95 -1.51
CA PHE A 195 14.78 -1.78 -0.14
C PHE A 195 15.86 -2.80 0.23
N LEU A 196 15.65 -4.09 -0.07
CA LEU A 196 16.55 -5.18 0.30
C LEU A 196 17.93 -5.02 -0.34
N HIS A 197 17.99 -4.81 -1.66
CA HIS A 197 19.25 -4.57 -2.37
C HIS A 197 19.93 -3.30 -1.89
N ASN A 198 19.15 -2.24 -1.68
CA ASN A 198 19.67 -0.98 -1.23
C ASN A 198 20.30 -1.09 0.18
N ARG A 199 19.64 -1.84 1.07
CA ARG A 199 20.12 -2.13 2.43
C ARG A 199 21.34 -3.06 2.42
N ALA A 200 21.37 -4.05 1.54
CA ALA A 200 22.52 -4.95 1.36
C ALA A 200 23.75 -4.18 0.88
N LEU A 201 23.59 -3.30 -0.12
CA LEU A 201 24.66 -2.44 -0.63
C LEU A 201 25.23 -1.55 0.46
N CYS A 202 24.36 -0.87 1.21
CA CYS A 202 24.78 0.06 2.27
C CYS A 202 25.51 -0.63 3.42
N SER A 203 25.04 -1.83 3.80
CA SER A 203 25.65 -2.62 4.88
C SER A 203 26.87 -3.44 4.44
N GLY A 204 27.12 -3.55 3.13
CA GLY A 204 28.19 -4.39 2.58
C GLY A 204 27.94 -5.89 2.76
N LYS A 205 26.67 -6.30 2.91
CA LYS A 205 26.23 -7.69 3.08
C LYS A 205 25.67 -8.25 1.78
N SER A 206 25.49 -9.57 1.71
CA SER A 206 24.71 -10.18 0.63
C SER A 206 23.22 -9.87 0.81
N VAL A 207 22.45 -9.92 -0.29
CA VAL A 207 21.00 -9.72 -0.25
C VAL A 207 20.31 -10.78 0.60
N ILE A 208 20.73 -12.04 0.53
CA ILE A 208 20.19 -13.13 1.36
C ILE A 208 20.48 -12.93 2.85
N SER A 209 21.69 -12.51 3.22
CA SER A 209 21.99 -12.17 4.62
C SER A 209 21.15 -10.99 5.11
N THR A 210 20.89 -10.03 4.23
CA THR A 210 20.04 -8.87 4.53
C THR A 210 18.59 -9.30 4.71
N LEU A 211 18.08 -10.19 3.84
CA LEU A 211 16.75 -10.77 3.94
C LEU A 211 16.52 -11.47 5.29
N GLU A 212 17.48 -12.28 5.73
CA GLU A 212 17.44 -12.95 7.03
C GLU A 212 17.42 -11.98 8.23
N GLU A 213 18.13 -10.85 8.12
CA GLU A 213 18.11 -9.80 9.14
C GLU A 213 16.78 -9.08 9.18
N VAL A 214 16.28 -8.62 8.04
CA VAL A 214 15.02 -7.87 8.01
C VAL A 214 13.82 -8.75 8.38
N LYS A 215 13.85 -10.04 8.05
CA LYS A 215 12.85 -11.02 8.51
C LYS A 215 12.76 -11.04 10.04
N ARG A 216 13.91 -11.07 10.72
CA ARG A 216 13.98 -11.05 12.18
C ARG A 216 13.41 -9.74 12.72
N GLU A 217 13.81 -8.61 12.15
CA GLU A 217 13.32 -7.28 12.54
C GLU A 217 11.80 -7.14 12.36
N THR A 218 11.24 -7.68 11.27
CA THR A 218 9.79 -7.69 11.01
C THR A 218 9.04 -8.51 12.06
N ILE A 219 9.55 -9.71 12.42
CA ILE A 219 8.96 -10.54 13.47
C ILE A 219 9.04 -9.83 14.83
N GLU A 220 10.17 -9.21 15.14
CA GLU A 220 10.33 -8.43 16.38
C GLU A 220 9.36 -7.25 16.43
N SER A 221 9.11 -6.57 15.30
CA SER A 221 8.13 -5.49 15.19
C SER A 221 6.71 -5.99 15.47
N ALA A 222 6.30 -7.11 14.85
CA ALA A 222 5.00 -7.72 15.10
C ALA A 222 4.81 -8.14 16.58
N ASN A 223 5.89 -8.66 17.20
CA ASN A 223 5.88 -9.02 18.62
C ASN A 223 5.76 -7.79 19.52
N ARG A 224 6.42 -6.66 19.18
CA ARG A 224 6.27 -5.40 19.92
C ARG A 224 4.86 -4.85 19.80
N VAL A 225 4.28 -4.83 18.60
CA VAL A 225 2.86 -4.44 18.42
C VAL A 225 1.95 -5.28 19.30
N SER A 226 2.11 -6.61 19.26
CA SER A 226 1.29 -7.52 20.07
C SER A 226 1.37 -7.19 21.56
N LYS A 227 2.57 -6.91 22.08
CA LYS A 227 2.80 -6.53 23.47
C LYS A 227 2.21 -5.17 23.84
N ILE A 228 2.35 -4.17 22.97
CA ILE A 228 1.81 -2.82 23.20
C ILE A 228 0.27 -2.87 23.28
N LEU A 229 -0.36 -3.75 22.50
CA LEU A 229 -1.82 -3.93 22.48
C LEU A 229 -2.34 -4.92 23.53
N GLU A 230 -1.48 -5.51 24.37
CA GLU A 230 -1.93 -6.39 25.47
C GLU A 230 -2.88 -5.65 26.42
N GLY A 231 -4.01 -6.28 26.75
CA GLY A 231 -5.08 -5.67 27.56
C GLY A 231 -5.98 -4.69 26.79
N ARG A 232 -5.80 -4.55 25.47
CA ARG A 232 -6.60 -3.70 24.57
C ARG A 232 -7.21 -4.58 23.47
N GLU A 233 -7.95 -5.60 23.87
CA GLU A 233 -8.31 -6.74 23.01
C GLU A 233 -9.07 -6.37 21.72
N GLU A 234 -9.92 -5.34 21.76
CA GLU A 234 -10.62 -4.87 20.56
C GLU A 234 -9.65 -4.28 19.52
N TYR A 235 -8.68 -3.46 19.95
CA TYR A 235 -7.64 -2.88 19.10
C TYR A 235 -6.68 -3.96 18.60
N LYS A 236 -6.30 -4.88 19.49
CA LYS A 236 -5.47 -6.02 19.14
C LYS A 236 -6.14 -6.89 18.08
N LYS A 237 -7.42 -7.19 18.24
CA LYS A 237 -8.19 -7.99 17.28
C LYS A 237 -8.19 -7.33 15.89
N SER A 238 -8.44 -6.02 15.82
CA SER A 238 -8.41 -5.27 14.56
C SER A 238 -7.07 -5.37 13.83
N TRP A 239 -5.96 -5.17 14.57
CA TRP A 239 -4.63 -5.36 14.03
C TRP A 239 -4.39 -6.79 13.55
N ASP A 240 -4.74 -7.78 14.35
CA ASP A 240 -4.52 -9.19 14.02
C ASP A 240 -5.36 -9.62 12.80
N ASP A 241 -6.58 -9.09 12.64
CA ASP A 241 -7.40 -9.27 11.43
C ASP A 241 -6.74 -8.62 10.21
N SER A 242 -6.22 -7.39 10.35
CA SER A 242 -5.50 -6.71 9.28
C SER A 242 -4.26 -7.49 8.85
N VAL A 243 -3.45 -7.99 9.80
CA VAL A 243 -2.30 -8.84 9.49
C VAL A 243 -2.72 -10.10 8.74
N ARG A 244 -3.80 -10.77 9.16
CA ARG A 244 -4.32 -11.98 8.48
C ARG A 244 -4.74 -11.67 7.04
N GLY A 245 -5.53 -10.63 6.84
CA GLY A 245 -5.99 -10.23 5.51
C GLY A 245 -4.86 -9.75 4.62
N TYR A 246 -3.90 -9.01 5.17
CA TYR A 246 -2.71 -8.56 4.48
C TYR A 246 -1.83 -9.74 4.02
N MET A 247 -1.63 -10.75 4.87
CA MET A 247 -0.95 -11.99 4.47
C MET A 247 -1.74 -12.73 3.39
N ALA A 248 -3.06 -12.88 3.55
CA ALA A 248 -3.93 -13.52 2.57
C ALA A 248 -3.89 -12.80 1.20
N MET A 249 -3.81 -11.47 1.19
CA MET A 249 -3.65 -10.68 -0.03
C MET A 249 -2.37 -11.11 -0.79
N HIS A 250 -1.26 -11.34 -0.10
CA HIS A 250 -0.01 -11.78 -0.72
C HIS A 250 -0.08 -13.22 -1.20
N THR A 251 -0.56 -14.15 -0.36
CA THR A 251 -0.59 -15.59 -0.66
C THR A 251 -1.57 -15.91 -1.79
N THR A 252 -2.68 -15.17 -1.89
CA THR A 252 -3.72 -15.44 -2.89
C THR A 252 -3.54 -14.68 -4.20
N ASN A 253 -2.65 -13.68 -4.25
CA ASN A 253 -2.46 -12.87 -5.45
C ASN A 253 -1.34 -13.41 -6.35
N PRO A 254 -1.63 -13.78 -7.61
CA PRO A 254 -0.64 -14.29 -8.56
C PRO A 254 0.57 -13.37 -8.77
N ARG A 255 0.43 -12.06 -8.52
CA ARG A 255 1.50 -11.05 -8.64
C ARG A 255 2.77 -11.45 -7.89
N TYR A 256 2.64 -12.04 -6.70
CA TYR A 256 3.79 -12.35 -5.83
C TYR A 256 4.49 -13.66 -6.18
N LYS A 257 3.93 -14.46 -7.10
CA LYS A 257 4.50 -15.75 -7.54
C LYS A 257 4.75 -16.74 -6.39
N LEU A 258 4.06 -16.59 -5.26
CA LEU A 258 4.23 -17.43 -4.06
C LEU A 258 3.79 -18.89 -4.27
N LYS A 259 2.94 -19.14 -5.28
CA LYS A 259 2.57 -20.49 -5.69
C LYS A 259 3.78 -21.31 -6.14
N ASP A 260 4.76 -20.70 -6.77
CA ASP A 260 5.99 -21.36 -7.23
C ASP A 260 6.84 -21.88 -6.05
N LEU A 261 6.64 -21.28 -4.87
CA LEU A 261 7.29 -21.65 -3.61
C LEU A 261 6.44 -22.58 -2.74
N GLY A 262 5.24 -22.99 -3.21
CA GLY A 262 4.29 -23.77 -2.41
C GLY A 262 3.64 -22.97 -1.27
N LEU A 263 3.69 -21.64 -1.33
CA LEU A 263 3.11 -20.71 -0.33
C LEU A 263 1.86 -19.98 -0.84
N GLY A 264 1.45 -20.26 -2.08
CA GLY A 264 0.28 -19.64 -2.69
C GLY A 264 -1.03 -20.29 -2.24
N GLU A 265 -2.06 -19.48 -2.07
CA GLU A 265 -3.42 -19.89 -1.67
C GLU A 265 -4.43 -19.52 -2.76
N GLU A 266 -5.64 -20.06 -2.68
CA GLU A 266 -6.72 -19.71 -3.62
C GLU A 266 -7.42 -18.43 -3.18
N HIS A 267 -7.54 -17.45 -4.09
CA HIS A 267 -8.23 -16.20 -3.79
C HIS A 267 -9.72 -16.43 -3.56
N PRO A 268 -10.36 -15.78 -2.56
CA PRO A 268 -11.81 -15.93 -2.31
C PRO A 268 -12.70 -15.56 -3.52
N LEU A 269 -12.25 -14.64 -4.36
CA LEU A 269 -12.90 -14.30 -5.64
C LEU A 269 -12.57 -15.24 -6.80
N GLY A 270 -11.62 -16.17 -6.65
CA GLY A 270 -11.20 -17.12 -7.70
C GLY A 270 -12.38 -17.79 -8.42
N PRO A 271 -13.37 -18.36 -7.68
CA PRO A 271 -14.56 -18.95 -8.28
C PRO A 271 -15.45 -17.97 -9.07
N PHE A 272 -15.34 -16.67 -8.81
CA PHE A 272 -16.20 -15.62 -9.39
C PHE A 272 -15.50 -14.77 -10.44
N GLU A 273 -14.22 -15.03 -10.76
CA GLU A 273 -13.45 -14.21 -11.71
C GLU A 273 -14.14 -14.09 -13.08
N HIS A 274 -14.73 -15.18 -13.58
CA HIS A 274 -15.48 -15.18 -14.83
C HIS A 274 -16.67 -14.21 -14.81
N LYS A 275 -17.31 -13.99 -13.66
CA LYS A 275 -18.43 -13.05 -13.51
C LYS A 275 -17.96 -11.61 -13.49
N ILE A 276 -16.78 -11.35 -12.92
CA ILE A 276 -16.15 -10.03 -12.95
C ILE A 276 -15.84 -9.65 -14.40
N SER A 277 -15.25 -10.56 -15.17
CA SER A 277 -15.01 -10.35 -16.61
C SER A 277 -16.32 -10.12 -17.39
N GLN A 278 -17.35 -10.94 -17.15
CA GLN A 278 -18.66 -10.78 -17.80
C GLN A 278 -19.32 -9.44 -17.47
N PHE A 279 -19.29 -9.01 -16.20
CA PHE A 279 -19.80 -7.70 -15.79
C PHE A 279 -19.10 -6.55 -16.54
N TYR A 280 -17.78 -6.64 -16.74
CA TYR A 280 -17.05 -5.64 -17.52
C TYR A 280 -17.38 -5.68 -19.02
N ASP A 281 -17.53 -6.87 -19.60
CA ASP A 281 -17.93 -7.01 -21.01
C ASP A 281 -19.33 -6.40 -21.24
N GLU A 282 -20.25 -6.57 -20.28
CA GLU A 282 -21.58 -5.95 -20.33
C GLU A 282 -21.54 -4.41 -20.19
N LEU A 283 -20.61 -3.86 -19.43
CA LEU A 283 -20.40 -2.41 -19.32
C LEU A 283 -19.89 -1.81 -20.63
N LYS A 284 -19.02 -2.52 -21.36
CA LYS A 284 -18.50 -2.07 -22.68
C LYS A 284 -19.55 -2.01 -23.78
N VAL A 285 -20.64 -2.78 -23.66
CA VAL A 285 -21.73 -2.82 -24.67
C VAL A 285 -22.73 -1.66 -24.47
N LYS A 286 -22.63 -0.92 -23.36
CA LYS A 286 -23.55 0.18 -23.01
C LYS A 286 -23.02 1.58 -23.34
N ASP A 287 -21.80 1.69 -23.86
CA ASP A 287 -21.21 2.91 -24.45
C ASP A 287 -21.23 2.86 -25.99
#